data_AF-A0A3N5N8M7-F1
#
_entry.id   AF-A0A3N5N8M7-F1
#
_cell.length_a   1.000
_cell.length_b   1.000
_cell.length_c   1.000
_cell.angle_alpha   90.00
_cell.angle_beta   90.00
_cell.angle_gamma   90.00
#
_symmetry.space_group_name_H-M   'P 1'
#
loop_
_entity.id
_entity.type
_entity.pdbx_description
1 polymer ?
#
loop_
_entity_poly.entity_id
_entity_poly.type
_entity_poly.pdbx_seq_one_letter_code
_entity_poly.pdbx_strand_id
1 'polypeptide(L)'
;AAITFPIAYSAATQLGVDPRPFFIAICIAASASFSTPIGYQTNLIVQSIGNYKFRDFWKIGLPLNILVFIVSLIVIPRFWPF
;
A
#
# COMPACT_ATOMS: atom_id res chain seq x y z
N ALA A 1 -2.54 -7.50 3.90
CA ALA A 1 -2.83 -7.07 5.29
C ALA A 1 -2.67 -8.21 6.29
N ALA A 2 -3.45 -9.30 6.20
CA ALA A 2 -3.46 -10.38 7.21
C ALA A 2 -2.07 -11.04 7.47
N ILE A 3 -1.25 -11.21 6.43
CA ILE A 3 0.10 -11.81 6.56
C ILE A 3 1.09 -10.82 7.19
N THR A 4 1.00 -9.54 6.83
CA THR A 4 1.96 -8.50 7.23
C THR A 4 1.67 -7.96 8.64
N PHE A 5 0.43 -8.05 9.10
CA PHE A 5 -0.03 -7.57 10.40
C PHE A 5 0.76 -8.13 11.60
N PRO A 6 0.91 -9.46 11.79
CA PRO A 6 1.65 -9.99 12.94
C PRO A 6 3.13 -9.63 12.94
N ILE A 7 3.73 -9.42 11.75
CA ILE A 7 5.12 -9.01 11.59
C ILE A 7 5.30 -7.57 12.09
N ALA A 8 4.43 -6.66 11.65
CA ALA A 8 4.50 -5.27 12.07
C ALA A 8 4.12 -5.07 13.54
N TYR A 9 3.19 -5.85 14.06
CA TYR A 9 2.90 -5.86 15.49
C TYR A 9 4.15 -6.26 16.28
N SER A 10 4.79 -7.38 15.94
CA SER A 10 6.03 -7.82 16.59
C SER A 10 7.15 -6.77 16.51
N ALA A 11 7.29 -6.08 15.38
CA ALA A 11 8.26 -4.99 15.22
C ALA A 11 7.95 -3.80 16.12
N ALA A 12 6.69 -3.37 16.21
CA ALA A 12 6.26 -2.29 17.09
C ALA A 12 6.48 -2.64 18.57
N THR A 13 6.17 -3.87 18.98
CA THR A 13 6.40 -4.33 20.37
C THR A 13 7.89 -4.37 20.72
N GLN A 14 8.76 -4.74 19.78
CA GLN A 14 10.22 -4.71 19.99
C GLN A 14 10.78 -3.28 20.09
N LEU A 15 10.20 -2.35 19.34
CA LEU A 15 10.56 -0.93 19.36
C LEU A 15 9.94 -0.17 20.55
N GLY A 16 9.00 -0.77 21.28
CA GLY A 16 8.31 -0.13 22.41
C GLY A 16 7.37 1.01 22.00
N VAL A 17 6.97 1.03 20.72
CA VAL A 17 6.13 2.09 20.11
C VAL A 17 4.68 1.62 19.94
N ASP A 18 3.76 2.57 19.83
CA ASP A 18 2.37 2.27 19.56
C ASP A 18 2.22 1.61 18.17
N PRO A 19 1.51 0.46 18.07
CA PRO A 19 1.39 -0.29 16.82
C PRO A 19 0.33 0.28 15.86
N ARG A 20 -0.53 1.22 16.28
CA ARG A 20 -1.58 1.82 15.44
C ARG A 20 -1.03 2.45 14.15
N PRO A 21 0.04 3.27 14.15
CA PRO A 21 0.58 3.81 12.91
C PRO A 21 1.04 2.73 11.93
N PHE A 22 1.64 1.63 12.42
CA PHE A 22 2.02 0.50 11.58
C PHE A 22 0.81 -0.19 10.94
N PHE A 23 -0.27 -0.37 11.70
CA PHE A 23 -1.50 -0.96 11.17
C PHE A 23 -2.16 -0.09 10.12
N ILE A 24 -2.24 1.22 10.34
CA ILE A 24 -2.80 2.16 9.37
C ILE A 24 -1.93 2.17 8.10
N ALA A 25 -0.60 2.13 8.24
CA ALA A 25 0.31 2.04 7.10
C ALA A 25 0.07 0.76 6.28
N ILE A 26 -0.09 -0.39 6.94
CA ILE A 26 -0.37 -1.66 6.26
C ILE A 26 -1.73 -1.63 5.55
N CYS A 27 -2.76 -1.07 6.17
CA CYS A 27 -4.08 -0.96 5.56
C CYS A 27 -4.03 -0.10 4.29
N ILE A 28 -3.39 1.07 4.36
CA ILE A 28 -3.22 1.95 3.19
C ILE A 28 -2.40 1.27 2.11
N ALA A 29 -1.27 0.63 2.46
CA ALA A 29 -0.44 -0.09 1.51
C ALA A 29 -1.16 -1.27 0.85
N ALA A 30 -2.02 -1.97 1.59
CA ALA A 30 -2.83 -3.06 1.05
C ALA A 30 -3.91 -2.56 0.08
N SER A 31 -4.45 -1.36 0.28
CA SER A 31 -5.40 -0.72 -0.64
C SER A 31 -4.74 -0.09 -1.86
N ALA A 32 -3.45 0.29 -1.77
CA ALA A 32 -2.69 0.91 -2.85
C ALA A 32 -2.19 -0.12 -3.89
N SER A 33 -3.11 -0.88 -4.50
CA SER A 33 -2.78 -1.87 -5.53
C SER A 33 -2.87 -1.29 -6.94
N PHE A 34 -2.00 -0.33 -7.25
CA PHE A 34 -2.01 0.39 -8.53
C PHE A 34 -1.00 -0.16 -9.56
N SER A 35 0.10 -0.77 -9.12
CA SER A 35 1.17 -1.25 -10.02
C SER A 35 0.85 -2.56 -10.74
N THR A 36 -0.08 -3.37 -10.24
CA THR A 36 -0.40 -4.67 -10.83
C THR A 36 -1.87 -4.75 -11.22
N PRO A 37 -2.17 -5.19 -12.45
CA PRO A 37 -3.55 -5.36 -12.89
C PRO A 37 -4.27 -6.47 -12.12
N ILE A 38 -3.53 -7.49 -11.65
CA ILE A 38 -4.05 -8.60 -10.82
C ILE A 38 -4.51 -8.12 -9.43
N GLY A 39 -4.06 -6.93 -9.01
CA GLY A 39 -4.34 -6.38 -7.68
C GLY A 39 -5.81 -6.04 -7.44
N TYR A 40 -6.61 -5.83 -8.48
CA TYR A 40 -8.03 -5.47 -8.35
C TYR A 40 -8.86 -5.91 -9.56
N GLN A 41 -10.05 -6.44 -9.32
CA GLN A 41 -10.99 -6.91 -10.36
C GLN A 41 -11.26 -5.83 -11.42
N THR A 42 -11.36 -4.56 -11.00
CA THR A 42 -11.59 -3.41 -11.88
C THR A 42 -10.42 -3.12 -12.81
N ASN A 43 -9.18 -3.25 -12.34
CA ASN A 43 -7.99 -3.04 -13.17
C ASN A 43 -7.87 -4.12 -14.27
N LEU A 44 -8.30 -5.36 -13.98
CA LEU A 44 -8.38 -6.44 -14.97
C LEU A 44 -9.43 -6.18 -16.05
N ILE A 45 -10.60 -5.65 -15.67
CA ILE A 45 -11.66 -5.31 -16.62
C ILE A 45 -11.19 -4.22 -17.59
N VAL A 46 -10.56 -3.16 -17.08
CA VAL A 46 -10.00 -2.09 -17.91
C VAL A 46 -8.85 -2.59 -18.78
N GLN A 47 -8.01 -3.50 -18.26
CA GLN A 47 -6.95 -4.12 -19.04
C GLN A 47 -7.53 -4.91 -20.24
N SER A 48 -8.56 -5.71 -20.00
CA SER A 48 -9.16 -6.57 -21.04
C SER A 48 -9.93 -5.79 -22.10
N ILE A 49 -10.63 -4.71 -21.73
CA ILE A 49 -11.48 -3.94 -22.66
C ILE A 49 -10.67 -2.81 -23.33
N GLY A 50 -9.72 -2.21 -22.60
CA GLY A 50 -8.91 -1.07 -23.05
C GLY A 50 -7.62 -1.43 -23.77
N ASN A 51 -7.34 -2.72 -23.98
CA ASN A 51 -6.12 -3.21 -24.65
C ASN A 51 -4.81 -2.72 -23.99
N TYR A 52 -4.85 -2.44 -22.68
CA TYR A 52 -3.69 -1.99 -21.91
C TYR A 52 -2.72 -3.15 -21.66
N LYS A 53 -1.42 -2.89 -21.79
CA LYS A 53 -0.38 -3.90 -21.49
C LYS A 53 -0.03 -3.83 -20.02
N PHE A 54 0.45 -4.94 -19.45
CA PHE A 54 0.94 -5.01 -18.07
C PHE A 54 1.99 -3.91 -17.76
N ARG A 55 2.80 -3.56 -18.78
CA ARG A 55 3.84 -2.53 -18.69
C ARG A 55 3.27 -1.11 -18.54
N ASP A 56 2.04 -0.84 -18.99
CA ASP A 56 1.39 0.47 -18.85
C ASP A 56 0.95 0.69 -17.39
N PHE A 57 0.40 -0.35 -16.76
CA PHE A 57 0.06 -0.36 -15.33
C PHE A 57 1.30 -0.18 -14.46
N TRP A 58 2.41 -0.84 -14.80
CA TRP A 58 3.62 -0.67 -14.02
C TRP A 58 4.20 0.75 -14.16
N LYS A 59 4.19 1.33 -15.36
CA LYS A 59 4.76 2.65 -15.66
C LYS A 59 4.00 3.79 -14.97
N ILE A 60 2.68 3.69 -14.84
CA ILE A 60 1.84 4.70 -14.17
C ILE A 60 1.64 4.36 -12.69
N GLY A 61 1.44 3.10 -12.36
CA GLY A 61 1.16 2.65 -11.01
C GLY A 61 2.36 2.73 -10.07
N LEU A 62 3.59 2.53 -10.57
CA LEU A 62 4.80 2.65 -9.73
C LEU A 62 5.01 4.08 -9.18
N PRO A 63 4.96 5.15 -10.01
CA PRO A 63 4.99 6.52 -9.49
C PRO A 63 3.89 6.80 -8.45
N LEU A 64 2.67 6.31 -8.69
CA LEU A 64 1.53 6.46 -7.78
C LEU A 64 1.77 5.74 -6.44
N ASN A 65 2.30 4.53 -6.47
CA ASN A 65 2.66 3.78 -5.27
C ASN A 65 3.74 4.50 -4.45
N ILE A 66 4.77 5.05 -5.10
CA ILE A 66 5.81 5.85 -4.43
C ILE A 66 5.20 7.10 -3.79
N LEU A 67 4.29 7.78 -4.48
CA LEU A 67 3.61 8.95 -3.95
C LEU A 67 2.78 8.60 -2.71
N VAL A 68 1.99 7.53 -2.76
CA VAL A 68 1.21 7.06 -1.61
C VAL A 68 2.12 6.64 -0.45
N PHE A 69 3.26 6.01 -0.73
CA PHE A 69 4.25 5.65 0.28
C PHE A 69 4.82 6.89 0.99
N ILE A 70 5.25 7.91 0.24
CA ILE A 70 5.76 9.17 0.80
C ILE A 70 4.68 9.88 1.63
N VAL A 71 3.46 9.98 1.09
CA VAL A 71 2.34 10.62 1.80
C VAL A 71 2.04 9.87 3.10
N SER A 72 2.02 8.54 3.07
CA SER A 72 1.78 7.69 4.25
C SER A 72 2.87 7.90 5.32
N LEU A 73 4.14 7.96 4.92
CA LEU A 73 5.24 8.22 5.84
C LEU A 73 5.18 9.59 6.53
N ILE A 74 4.58 10.60 5.88
CA ILE A 74 4.48 11.96 6.45
C ILE A 74 3.20 12.11 7.28
N VAL A 75 2.08 11.61 6.78
CA VAL A 75 0.75 11.83 7.37
C VAL A 75 0.53 10.93 8.58
N ILE A 76 0.88 9.65 8.49
CA ILE A 76 0.61 8.67 9.55
C ILE A 76 1.25 9.08 10.89
N PRO A 77 2.57 9.36 10.98
CA PRO A 77 3.17 9.77 12.25
C PRO A 77 2.66 11.11 12.77
N ARG A 78 2.11 11.96 11.90
CA ARG A 78 1.58 13.28 12.30
C ARG A 78 0.21 13.17 12.97
N PHE A 79 -0.58 12.17 12.62
CA PHE A 79 -1.87 11.88 13.25
C PHE A 79 -1.76 10.81 14.36
N TRP A 80 -0.85 9.84 14.20
CA TRP A 80 -0.59 8.76 15.14
C TRP A 80 0.91 8.66 15.40
N PRO A 81 1.42 9.39 16.42
CA PRO A 81 2.81 9.27 16.81
C PRO A 81 3.11 7.85 17.31
N PHE A 82 4.34 7.39 17.01
CA PHE A 82 4.90 6.11 17.44
C PHE A 82 5.17 6.13 18.95
#